data_AF-A0AAJ1QLR9-F1
#
_entry.id   AF-A0AAJ1QLR9-F1
#
_cell.length_a   1.000
_cell.length_b   1.000
_cell.length_c   1.000
_cell.angle_alpha   90.00
_cell.angle_beta   90.00
_cell.angle_gamma   90.00
#
_symmetry.space_group_name_H-M   'P 1'
#
loop_
_entity.id
_entity.type
_entity.pdbx_description
1 polymer ?
#
loop_
_entity_poly.entity_id
_entity_poly.type
_entity_poly.pdbx_seq_one_letter_code
_entity_poly.pdbx_strand_id
1 'polypeptide(L)'
;MKKIIGVLLAVVFVLSTLFPFIGGDSVSAATGQGFKVSSPEVVKETVYEDLAVNKNGTTRSLSAKESREIQKLAKKEYFKNQKKNTIYTKKGQSNLNNKGMAAKAKKPVNYVRVAHETVYNGTKGTITMSSRIDAMTGEKPVVIWTGAKLYRSNDQYGKYRLVDKFDTEWRGSELKVGKKTSKTYNNKTTNFYQSHHKTTVGWNKVGTRTNEGVTEEVLVNKKTVPYPEITNLDNNTSMWIPTKANIPVVPLKDRTKRKSGLAKTYKNWYIKEYGDPKWDWTQIHVHHEKPLEYGGTNSMSNLFALPKDFHIKEVTPWWRAY
;
A
#
# COMPACT_ATOMS: atom_id res chain seq x y z
N MET A 1 27.41 -10.76 -58.24
CA MET A 1 27.90 -9.39 -57.93
C MET A 1 27.38 -8.98 -56.56
N LYS A 2 28.29 -8.47 -55.72
CA LYS A 2 28.13 -7.81 -54.41
C LYS A 2 27.66 -8.66 -53.20
N LYS A 3 28.68 -9.08 -52.44
CA LYS A 3 28.69 -9.36 -50.99
C LYS A 3 28.58 -8.05 -50.19
N ILE A 4 27.87 -8.09 -49.06
CA ILE A 4 28.06 -7.27 -47.81
C ILE A 4 27.50 -8.19 -46.69
N ILE A 5 28.24 -8.94 -45.86
CA ILE A 5 29.25 -8.65 -44.81
C ILE A 5 28.80 -7.65 -43.74
N GLY A 6 28.66 -8.16 -42.50
CA GLY A 6 28.71 -7.39 -41.24
C GLY A 6 27.39 -6.70 -40.87
N VAL A 7 26.91 -6.68 -39.64
CA VAL A 7 27.64 -6.57 -38.38
C VAL A 7 26.86 -7.27 -37.25
N LEU A 8 27.60 -8.06 -36.48
CA LEU A 8 27.28 -8.47 -35.12
C LEU A 8 27.22 -7.22 -34.24
N LEU A 9 26.06 -6.88 -33.67
CA LEU A 9 25.98 -5.99 -32.52
C LEU A 9 25.06 -6.64 -31.50
N ALA A 10 25.69 -7.44 -30.64
CA ALA A 10 25.22 -7.68 -29.30
C ALA A 10 25.06 -6.31 -28.63
N VAL A 11 23.82 -5.93 -28.36
CA VAL A 11 23.53 -4.87 -27.40
C VAL A 11 22.51 -5.44 -26.44
N VAL A 12 23.06 -6.07 -25.41
CA VAL A 12 22.41 -6.22 -24.12
C VAL A 12 22.04 -4.82 -23.65
N PHE A 13 20.76 -4.50 -23.68
CA PHE A 13 20.20 -3.47 -22.81
C PHE A 13 19.05 -4.11 -22.05
N VAL A 14 19.41 -4.68 -20.91
CA VAL A 14 18.50 -4.81 -19.77
C VAL A 14 18.28 -3.38 -19.28
N LEU A 15 17.18 -2.76 -19.71
CA LEU A 15 16.60 -1.68 -18.95
C LEU A 15 15.39 -2.26 -18.21
N SER A 16 15.70 -2.98 -17.13
CA SER A 16 14.76 -3.15 -16.04
C SER A 16 14.54 -1.76 -15.44
N THR A 17 13.59 -0.99 -15.96
CA THR A 17 12.94 0.02 -15.13
C THR A 17 12.01 -0.72 -14.17
N LEU A 18 12.62 -1.43 -13.21
CA LEU A 18 12.18 -1.33 -11.84
C LEU A 18 12.25 0.17 -11.56
N PHE A 19 11.13 0.86 -11.71
CA PHE A 19 10.92 2.06 -10.94
C PHE A 19 10.51 1.57 -9.54
N PRO A 20 11.40 1.60 -8.53
CA PRO A 20 10.93 1.89 -7.20
C PRO A 20 10.48 3.36 -7.22
N PHE A 21 9.22 3.63 -7.55
CA PHE A 21 8.57 4.78 -6.95
C PHE A 21 8.19 4.29 -5.54
N ILE A 22 8.74 4.72 -4.41
CA ILE A 22 9.42 5.96 -4.01
C ILE A 22 8.90 7.19 -4.77
N GLY A 23 7.67 7.57 -4.43
CA GLY A 23 7.26 8.97 -4.37
C GLY A 23 6.32 9.08 -3.17
N GLY A 24 6.74 9.60 -2.01
CA GLY A 24 7.34 10.93 -1.76
C GLY A 24 6.19 11.82 -1.29
N ASP A 25 6.10 12.36 -0.07
CA ASP A 25 7.07 12.67 0.99
C ASP A 25 6.37 12.35 2.34
N SER A 26 6.92 11.61 3.30
CA SER A 26 8.07 11.94 4.14
C SER A 26 8.71 10.66 4.71
N VAL A 27 9.66 10.05 3.99
CA VAL A 27 10.53 9.04 4.60
C VAL A 27 11.86 9.71 4.89
N SER A 28 11.98 10.28 6.09
CA SER A 28 13.30 10.52 6.68
C SER A 28 13.92 9.14 6.96
N ALA A 29 14.52 8.52 5.94
CA ALA A 29 15.44 7.41 6.16
C ALA A 29 16.72 8.00 6.78
N ALA A 30 16.66 8.30 8.07
CA ALA A 30 17.84 8.65 8.84
C ALA A 30 18.61 7.35 9.09
N THR A 31 19.67 7.13 8.33
CA THR A 31 20.70 6.12 8.63
C THR A 31 21.56 6.63 9.78
N GLY A 32 20.96 6.77 10.96
CA GLY A 32 21.67 7.08 12.20
C GLY A 32 21.94 5.81 12.98
N GLN A 33 23.21 5.55 13.32
CA GLN A 33 23.65 4.51 14.28
C GLN A 33 23.28 3.06 13.93
N GLY A 34 23.27 2.67 12.65
CA GLY A 34 23.03 1.27 12.27
C GLY A 34 21.55 0.85 12.28
N PHE A 35 20.62 1.80 12.19
CA PHE A 35 19.20 1.53 12.04
C PHE A 35 18.67 2.02 10.68
N LYS A 36 17.66 1.30 10.16
CA LYS A 36 16.83 1.74 9.05
C LYS A 36 15.43 1.99 9.56
N VAL A 37 14.96 3.24 9.48
CA VAL A 37 13.65 3.66 9.98
C VAL A 37 12.68 4.02 8.84
N SER A 38 11.40 3.78 9.05
CA SER A 38 10.29 4.24 8.22
C SER A 38 9.10 4.61 9.11
N SER A 39 8.75 5.89 9.17
CA SER A 39 7.55 6.36 9.87
C SER A 39 6.98 7.58 9.16
N PRO A 40 6.23 7.38 8.08
CA PRO A 40 5.68 8.49 7.33
C PRO A 40 4.46 9.05 8.05
N GLU A 41 4.40 10.37 8.23
CA GLU A 41 3.15 11.06 8.65
C GLU A 41 2.02 10.85 7.63
N VAL A 42 2.40 10.61 6.37
CA VAL A 42 1.53 10.27 5.26
C VAL A 42 2.06 9.05 4.52
N VAL A 43 1.31 7.94 4.53
CA VAL A 43 1.55 6.81 3.64
C VAL A 43 0.62 6.91 2.45
N LYS A 44 1.19 6.74 1.25
CA LYS A 44 0.48 6.69 -0.02
C LYS A 44 0.75 5.35 -0.70
N GLU A 45 -0.27 4.53 -0.82
CA GLU A 45 -0.23 3.33 -1.64
C GLU A 45 -0.76 3.66 -3.03
N THR A 46 0.02 3.38 -4.08
CA THR A 46 -0.42 3.59 -5.46
C THR A 46 -0.43 2.25 -6.19
N VAL A 47 -1.58 1.88 -6.74
CA VAL A 47 -1.73 0.72 -7.60
C VAL A 47 -2.17 1.17 -8.98
N TYR A 48 -1.57 0.58 -10.01
CA TYR A 48 -1.89 0.86 -11.40
C TYR A 48 -2.68 -0.28 -12.01
N GLU A 49 -3.82 0.05 -12.60
CA GLU A 49 -4.57 -0.87 -13.44
C GLU A 49 -4.36 -0.50 -14.90
N ASP A 50 -3.67 -1.38 -15.62
CA ASP A 50 -3.44 -1.27 -17.06
C ASP A 50 -4.50 -2.07 -17.83
N LEU A 51 -5.21 -1.41 -18.74
CA LEU A 51 -6.19 -2.05 -19.62
C LEU A 51 -5.82 -1.74 -21.07
N ALA A 52 -5.65 -2.79 -21.88
CA ALA A 52 -5.12 -2.69 -23.25
C ALA A 52 -5.82 -3.63 -24.23
N VAL A 53 -5.85 -3.26 -25.51
CA VAL A 53 -6.43 -4.06 -26.60
C VAL A 53 -5.65 -3.97 -27.93
N ASN A 54 -5.68 -5.06 -28.73
CA ASN A 54 -4.82 -5.28 -29.92
C ASN A 54 -5.47 -4.91 -31.28
N LYS A 55 -4.62 -4.90 -32.33
CA LYS A 55 -4.76 -4.20 -33.62
C LYS A 55 -5.77 -4.76 -34.65
N ASN A 56 -6.31 -5.97 -34.49
CA ASN A 56 -7.41 -6.46 -35.32
C ASN A 56 -8.81 -6.05 -34.82
N GLY A 57 -8.87 -5.21 -33.77
CA GLY A 57 -9.99 -4.34 -33.43
C GLY A 57 -10.08 -3.10 -34.33
N THR A 58 -10.48 -3.27 -35.60
CA THR A 58 -10.70 -2.16 -36.54
C THR A 58 -11.77 -1.19 -36.03
N THR A 59 -11.47 0.11 -35.98
CA THR A 59 -12.31 1.23 -35.52
C THR A 59 -13.40 1.65 -36.52
N ARG A 60 -14.60 2.03 -36.03
CA ARG A 60 -15.72 2.68 -36.76
C ARG A 60 -16.56 3.33 -35.67
N SER A 61 -17.05 4.51 -35.96
CA SER A 61 -17.95 5.23 -35.07
C SER A 61 -19.19 4.38 -34.80
N LEU A 62 -19.55 4.26 -33.53
CA LEU A 62 -20.81 3.63 -33.13
C LEU A 62 -21.94 4.65 -33.20
N SER A 63 -23.14 4.17 -33.48
CA SER A 63 -24.36 4.91 -33.24
C SER A 63 -24.55 5.16 -31.73
N ALA A 64 -25.36 6.15 -31.37
CA ALA A 64 -25.69 6.44 -29.97
C ALA A 64 -26.29 5.22 -29.22
N LYS A 65 -27.04 4.36 -29.94
CA LYS A 65 -27.64 3.14 -29.39
C LYS A 65 -26.58 2.10 -29.00
N GLU A 66 -25.65 1.81 -29.91
CA GLU A 66 -24.56 0.84 -29.66
C GLU A 66 -23.65 1.32 -28.51
N SER A 67 -23.39 2.63 -28.42
CA SER A 67 -22.66 3.19 -27.28
C SER A 67 -23.35 2.89 -25.95
N ARG A 68 -24.66 3.16 -25.84
CA ARG A 68 -25.43 2.90 -24.60
C ARG A 68 -25.37 1.43 -24.15
N GLU A 69 -25.36 0.48 -25.07
CA GLU A 69 -25.27 -0.95 -24.72
C GLU A 69 -23.90 -1.34 -24.16
N ILE A 70 -22.81 -0.83 -24.74
CA ILE A 70 -21.46 -1.03 -24.19
C ILE A 70 -21.35 -0.43 -22.78
N GLN A 71 -21.99 0.71 -22.55
CA GLN A 71 -22.02 1.35 -21.25
C GLN A 71 -22.77 0.51 -20.20
N LYS A 72 -23.91 -0.09 -20.57
CA LYS A 72 -24.62 -1.03 -19.71
C LYS A 72 -23.78 -2.27 -19.40
N LEU A 73 -23.09 -2.82 -20.40
CA LEU A 73 -22.19 -3.96 -20.21
C LEU A 73 -21.04 -3.61 -19.26
N ALA A 74 -20.43 -2.43 -19.43
CA ALA A 74 -19.36 -1.96 -18.54
C ALA A 74 -19.84 -1.84 -17.09
N LYS A 75 -21.02 -1.25 -16.89
CA LYS A 75 -21.67 -1.17 -15.59
C LYS A 75 -21.94 -2.56 -15.01
N LYS A 76 -22.51 -3.47 -15.80
CA LYS A 76 -22.82 -4.85 -15.38
C LYS A 76 -21.56 -5.61 -14.93
N GLU A 77 -20.49 -5.59 -15.74
CA GLU A 77 -19.22 -6.25 -15.40
C GLU A 77 -18.53 -5.60 -14.19
N TYR A 78 -18.62 -4.28 -14.05
CA TYR A 78 -18.15 -3.57 -12.86
C TYR A 78 -18.84 -4.04 -11.58
N PHE A 79 -20.18 -4.10 -11.56
CA PHE A 79 -20.92 -4.52 -10.35
C PHE A 79 -20.99 -6.03 -10.12
N LYS A 80 -20.54 -6.85 -11.08
CA LYS A 80 -20.41 -8.30 -10.93
C LYS A 80 -19.48 -8.63 -9.75
N ASN A 81 -19.93 -9.52 -8.87
CA ASN A 81 -19.22 -10.00 -7.67
C ASN A 81 -18.90 -8.95 -6.58
N GLN A 82 -19.40 -7.71 -6.69
CA GLN A 82 -19.13 -6.66 -5.71
C GLN A 82 -20.01 -6.69 -4.43
N LYS A 83 -20.81 -7.75 -4.19
CA LYS A 83 -21.77 -7.83 -3.07
C LYS A 83 -21.18 -8.17 -1.69
N LYS A 84 -19.85 -8.36 -1.57
CA LYS A 84 -19.24 -8.76 -0.29
C LYS A 84 -18.96 -7.54 0.61
N ASN A 85 -19.76 -7.40 1.67
CA ASN A 85 -19.52 -6.44 2.75
C ASN A 85 -18.36 -6.85 3.67
N THR A 86 -17.86 -8.07 3.49
CA THR A 86 -16.77 -8.63 4.29
C THR A 86 -15.85 -9.45 3.41
N ILE A 87 -14.55 -9.32 3.66
CA ILE A 87 -13.50 -10.09 3.00
C ILE A 87 -12.64 -10.77 4.09
N TYR A 88 -11.93 -11.83 3.72
CA TYR A 88 -10.96 -12.50 4.58
C TYR A 88 -9.59 -12.32 3.92
N THR A 89 -8.56 -12.02 4.71
CA THR A 89 -7.20 -12.09 4.20
C THR A 89 -6.86 -13.56 3.95
N LYS A 90 -6.35 -13.86 2.76
CA LYS A 90 -5.71 -15.14 2.50
C LYS A 90 -4.26 -14.98 2.91
N LYS A 91 -3.78 -15.79 3.86
CA LYS A 91 -2.35 -15.91 4.17
C LYS A 91 -1.61 -16.17 2.85
N GLY A 92 -0.78 -15.23 2.42
CA GLY A 92 0.11 -15.43 1.27
C GLY A 92 -0.54 -15.57 -0.11
N GLN A 93 -1.66 -14.89 -0.39
CA GLN A 93 -2.07 -14.66 -1.78
C GLN A 93 -2.05 -13.17 -2.08
N SER A 94 -0.86 -12.68 -2.43
CA SER A 94 -0.74 -11.79 -3.57
C SER A 94 -1.30 -12.53 -4.80
N ASN A 95 -2.63 -12.68 -4.89
CA ASN A 95 -3.27 -12.91 -6.18
C ASN A 95 -3.31 -11.58 -6.92
N LEU A 96 -2.13 -11.01 -7.12
CA LEU A 96 -1.86 -10.39 -8.39
C LEU A 96 -1.94 -11.55 -9.37
N ASN A 97 -3.07 -11.70 -10.04
CA ASN A 97 -3.02 -12.11 -11.44
C ASN A 97 -2.38 -10.97 -12.24
N ASN A 98 -1.19 -10.52 -11.82
CA ASN A 98 -0.21 -9.97 -12.71
C ASN A 98 0.28 -11.16 -13.53
N LYS A 99 -0.49 -11.50 -14.58
CA LYS A 99 0.20 -11.87 -15.81
C LYS A 99 0.99 -10.64 -16.23
N GLY A 100 2.18 -10.49 -15.65
CA GLY A 100 3.21 -9.64 -16.19
C GLY A 100 3.39 -10.10 -17.62
N MET A 101 2.96 -9.27 -18.57
CA MET A 101 3.41 -9.42 -19.94
C MET A 101 4.88 -9.02 -19.97
N ALA A 102 5.75 -9.92 -19.54
CA ALA A 102 7.14 -9.91 -19.95
C ALA A 102 7.19 -10.44 -21.39
N ALA A 103 6.82 -9.58 -22.32
CA ALA A 103 7.16 -9.70 -23.72
C ALA A 103 7.49 -8.29 -24.19
N LYS A 104 8.54 -8.12 -25.03
CA LYS A 104 8.73 -6.90 -25.82
C LYS A 104 7.53 -6.76 -26.77
N ALA A 105 6.39 -6.35 -26.25
CA ALA A 105 5.15 -6.21 -26.97
C ALA A 105 5.15 -4.83 -27.62
N LYS A 106 4.93 -4.79 -28.93
CA LYS A 106 4.54 -3.55 -29.62
C LYS A 106 3.43 -2.89 -28.82
N LYS A 107 3.54 -1.58 -28.53
CA LYS A 107 2.53 -0.82 -27.77
C LYS A 107 1.12 -1.21 -28.23
N PRO A 108 0.22 -1.63 -27.32
CA PRO A 108 -1.17 -1.87 -27.67
C PRO A 108 -1.78 -0.58 -28.26
N VAL A 109 -2.64 -0.74 -29.26
CA VAL A 109 -3.13 0.40 -30.07
C VAL A 109 -4.03 1.30 -29.24
N ASN A 110 -4.85 0.72 -28.37
CA ASN A 110 -5.69 1.45 -27.41
C ASN A 110 -5.35 1.01 -25.98
N TYR A 111 -5.14 1.96 -25.09
CA TYR A 111 -4.64 1.74 -23.75
C TYR A 111 -5.17 2.79 -22.78
N VAL A 112 -5.54 2.35 -21.59
CA VAL A 112 -5.92 3.20 -20.45
C VAL A 112 -5.22 2.67 -19.21
N ARG A 113 -4.59 3.58 -18.47
CA ARG A 113 -4.10 3.35 -17.11
C ARG A 113 -4.93 4.16 -16.13
N VAL A 114 -5.47 3.49 -15.12
CA VAL A 114 -6.07 4.15 -13.96
C VAL A 114 -5.16 3.94 -12.77
N ALA A 115 -4.72 5.04 -12.15
CA ALA A 115 -4.00 5.02 -10.89
C ALA A 115 -5.00 5.08 -9.74
N HIS A 116 -4.89 4.15 -8.81
CA HIS A 116 -5.61 4.14 -7.55
C HIS A 116 -4.67 4.50 -6.42
N GLU A 117 -5.06 5.48 -5.62
CA GLU A 117 -4.26 5.97 -4.50
C GLU A 117 -5.07 5.85 -3.20
N THR A 118 -4.47 5.24 -2.18
CA THR A 118 -4.98 5.26 -0.81
C THR A 118 -3.98 6.01 0.07
N VAL A 119 -4.45 7.12 0.65
CA VAL A 119 -3.63 8.05 1.43
C VAL A 119 -4.09 8.04 2.88
N TYR A 120 -3.20 7.62 3.77
CA TYR A 120 -3.38 7.66 5.22
C TYR A 120 -2.74 8.96 5.73
N ASN A 121 -3.55 9.88 6.26
CA ASN A 121 -3.07 11.20 6.68
C ASN A 121 -3.21 11.36 8.20
N GLY A 122 -2.07 11.29 8.90
CA GLY A 122 -1.97 11.43 10.35
C GLY A 122 -2.41 12.79 10.90
N THR A 123 -2.14 13.87 10.16
CA THR A 123 -2.47 15.24 10.54
C THR A 123 -3.97 15.50 10.52
N LYS A 124 -4.67 14.97 9.51
CA LYS A 124 -6.11 15.17 9.30
C LYS A 124 -6.96 14.09 9.97
N GLY A 125 -6.38 12.96 10.35
CA GLY A 125 -7.13 11.82 10.87
C GLY A 125 -7.98 11.13 9.80
N THR A 126 -7.53 11.15 8.54
CA THR A 126 -8.35 10.69 7.40
C THR A 126 -7.65 9.68 6.51
N ILE A 127 -8.43 8.77 5.93
CA ILE A 127 -8.01 7.88 4.85
C ILE A 127 -8.72 8.35 3.57
N THR A 128 -7.96 8.70 2.54
CA THR A 128 -8.53 9.12 1.25
C THR A 128 -8.22 8.11 0.16
N MET A 129 -9.26 7.51 -0.41
CA MET A 129 -9.14 6.69 -1.62
C MET A 129 -9.41 7.56 -2.84
N SER A 130 -8.68 7.36 -3.93
CA SER A 130 -8.93 8.06 -5.17
C SER A 130 -8.55 7.25 -6.40
N SER A 131 -9.21 7.54 -7.52
CA SER A 131 -8.89 6.97 -8.83
C SER A 131 -8.64 8.12 -9.81
N ARG A 132 -7.60 8.01 -10.64
CA ARG A 132 -7.22 9.00 -11.66
C ARG A 132 -6.90 8.33 -12.98
N ILE A 133 -7.36 8.90 -14.11
CA ILE A 133 -6.85 8.51 -15.43
C ILE A 133 -5.41 8.99 -15.54
N ASP A 134 -4.46 8.07 -15.48
CA ASP A 134 -3.03 8.35 -15.42
C ASP A 134 -2.41 8.42 -16.83
N ALA A 135 -2.84 7.51 -17.71
CA ALA A 135 -2.43 7.50 -19.10
C ALA A 135 -3.57 6.99 -19.99
N MET A 136 -3.61 7.49 -21.22
CA MET A 136 -4.54 7.04 -22.24
C MET A 136 -3.93 7.24 -23.62
N THR A 137 -3.90 6.21 -24.45
CA THR A 137 -3.40 6.29 -25.82
C THR A 137 -4.32 5.52 -26.78
N GLY A 138 -4.33 5.91 -28.06
CA GLY A 138 -5.17 5.28 -29.07
C GLY A 138 -6.60 5.81 -29.13
N GLU A 139 -7.53 4.95 -29.53
CA GLU A 139 -8.96 5.24 -29.49
C GLU A 139 -9.40 5.47 -28.04
N LYS A 140 -10.06 6.61 -27.86
CA LYS A 140 -10.64 7.01 -26.59
C LYS A 140 -11.76 6.03 -26.19
N PRO A 141 -11.79 5.55 -24.94
CA PRO A 141 -12.91 4.75 -24.45
C PRO A 141 -14.21 5.56 -24.49
N VAL A 142 -15.34 4.89 -24.43
CA VAL A 142 -16.65 5.55 -24.30
C VAL A 142 -17.13 5.64 -22.85
N VAL A 143 -16.55 4.82 -21.97
CA VAL A 143 -16.85 4.81 -20.55
C VAL A 143 -15.68 4.24 -19.76
N ILE A 144 -15.46 4.79 -18.58
CA ILE A 144 -14.64 4.18 -17.54
C ILE A 144 -15.49 4.14 -16.28
N TRP A 145 -15.84 2.94 -15.81
CA TRP A 145 -16.34 2.72 -14.45
C TRP A 145 -15.15 2.41 -13.57
N THR A 146 -15.01 3.12 -12.46
CA THR A 146 -13.93 2.86 -11.52
C THR A 146 -14.37 3.17 -10.10
N GLY A 147 -13.67 2.65 -9.11
CA GLY A 147 -14.01 2.88 -7.73
C GLY A 147 -13.12 2.11 -6.78
N ALA A 148 -13.28 2.41 -5.50
CA ALA A 148 -12.56 1.76 -4.43
C ALA A 148 -13.46 1.53 -3.23
N LYS A 149 -13.15 0.47 -2.49
CA LYS A 149 -13.78 0.06 -1.24
C LYS A 149 -12.74 0.00 -0.15
N LEU A 150 -12.96 0.73 0.94
CA LEU A 150 -12.11 0.71 2.11
C LEU A 150 -12.61 -0.35 3.08
N TYR A 151 -11.75 -1.29 3.43
CA TYR A 151 -12.03 -2.30 4.42
C TYR A 151 -11.15 -2.10 5.65
N ARG A 152 -11.68 -2.43 6.84
CA ARG A 152 -10.91 -2.44 8.09
C ARG A 152 -11.00 -3.76 8.84
N SER A 153 -9.98 -4.10 9.64
CA SER A 153 -10.03 -5.18 10.63
C SER A 153 -9.28 -4.84 11.91
N ASN A 154 -9.68 -5.47 13.00
CA ASN A 154 -8.92 -5.49 14.25
C ASN A 154 -7.81 -6.56 14.24
N ASP A 155 -7.73 -7.37 13.18
CA ASP A 155 -6.88 -8.54 13.08
C ASP A 155 -6.28 -8.62 11.69
N GLN A 156 -4.95 -8.60 11.61
CA GLN A 156 -4.22 -8.64 10.35
C GLN A 156 -4.66 -9.82 9.48
N TYR A 157 -4.85 -10.99 10.11
CA TYR A 157 -5.21 -12.24 9.44
C TYR A 157 -6.71 -12.56 9.52
N GLY A 158 -7.50 -11.58 9.93
CA GLY A 158 -8.90 -11.77 10.27
C GLY A 158 -9.88 -11.38 9.18
N LYS A 159 -11.12 -11.18 9.63
CA LYS A 159 -12.22 -10.71 8.80
C LYS A 159 -12.18 -9.19 8.70
N TYR A 160 -12.15 -8.70 7.48
CA TYR A 160 -12.21 -7.29 7.15
C TYR A 160 -13.64 -6.88 6.79
N ARG A 161 -14.07 -5.70 7.27
CA ARG A 161 -15.41 -5.15 7.07
C ARG A 161 -15.33 -3.86 6.28
N LEU A 162 -16.23 -3.71 5.32
CA LEU A 162 -16.36 -2.49 4.52
C LEU A 162 -16.72 -1.31 5.43
N VAL A 163 -16.03 -0.18 5.28
CA VAL A 163 -16.30 1.06 6.06
C VAL A 163 -16.62 2.26 5.19
N ASP A 164 -16.09 2.32 3.97
CA ASP A 164 -16.42 3.36 3.01
C ASP A 164 -16.21 2.83 1.59
N LYS A 165 -16.83 3.47 0.62
CA LYS A 165 -16.62 3.18 -0.80
C LYS A 165 -16.98 4.38 -1.66
N PHE A 166 -16.42 4.39 -2.86
CA PHE A 166 -16.98 5.18 -3.94
C PHE A 166 -16.97 4.39 -5.24
N ASP A 167 -17.94 4.70 -6.08
CA ASP A 167 -18.06 4.21 -7.44
C ASP A 167 -18.25 5.46 -8.30
N THR A 168 -17.51 5.57 -9.40
CA THR A 168 -17.57 6.69 -10.31
C THR A 168 -17.59 6.20 -11.75
N GLU A 169 -18.29 6.96 -12.57
CA GLU A 169 -18.40 6.73 -13.99
C GLU A 169 -17.90 7.98 -14.71
N TRP A 170 -16.89 7.82 -15.57
CA TRP A 170 -16.39 8.89 -16.42
C TRP A 170 -16.85 8.66 -17.87
N ARG A 171 -17.38 9.72 -18.48
CA ARG A 171 -17.91 9.70 -19.86
C ARG A 171 -17.57 10.98 -20.63
N GLY A 172 -17.65 10.91 -21.97
CA GLY A 172 -17.61 12.09 -22.84
C GLY A 172 -16.39 12.99 -22.58
N SER A 173 -16.65 14.23 -22.14
CA SER A 173 -15.61 15.22 -21.83
C SER A 173 -14.78 14.89 -20.59
N GLU A 174 -15.26 14.00 -19.71
CA GLU A 174 -14.53 13.57 -18.51
C GLU A 174 -13.43 12.55 -18.80
N LEU A 175 -13.50 11.87 -19.95
CA LEU A 175 -12.50 10.89 -20.37
C LEU A 175 -11.24 11.60 -20.88
N LYS A 176 -10.46 12.15 -19.95
CA LYS A 176 -9.21 12.87 -20.19
C LYS A 176 -8.20 12.53 -19.10
N VAL A 177 -6.92 12.46 -19.48
CA VAL A 177 -5.82 12.26 -18.53
C VAL A 177 -5.89 13.33 -17.44
N GLY A 178 -5.67 12.92 -16.19
CA GLY A 178 -5.80 13.76 -15.01
C GLY A 178 -7.19 13.82 -14.39
N LYS A 179 -8.26 13.33 -15.07
CA LYS A 179 -9.58 13.21 -14.42
C LYS A 179 -9.45 12.33 -13.19
N LYS A 180 -9.94 12.85 -12.05
CA LYS A 180 -9.84 12.22 -10.73
C LYS A 180 -11.18 12.25 -10.01
N THR A 181 -11.46 11.19 -9.26
CA THR A 181 -12.52 11.13 -8.25
C THR A 181 -11.90 10.62 -6.95
N SER A 182 -12.36 11.12 -5.81
CA SER A 182 -11.87 10.71 -4.49
C SER A 182 -12.97 10.65 -3.44
N LYS A 183 -12.74 9.86 -2.41
CA LYS A 183 -13.59 9.77 -1.21
C LYS A 183 -12.71 9.72 0.03
N THR A 184 -13.08 10.51 1.03
CA THR A 184 -12.36 10.62 2.30
C THR A 184 -13.20 10.01 3.42
N TYR A 185 -12.56 9.14 4.19
CA TYR A 185 -13.07 8.49 5.38
C TYR A 185 -12.39 9.07 6.63
N ASN A 186 -13.20 9.49 7.61
CA ASN A 186 -12.71 9.98 8.90
C ASN A 186 -12.47 8.80 9.85
N ASN A 187 -11.20 8.49 10.11
CA ASN A 187 -10.86 7.40 11.01
C ASN A 187 -10.89 7.88 12.47
N LYS A 188 -11.33 7.00 13.37
CA LYS A 188 -11.39 7.24 14.82
C LYS A 188 -10.91 6.05 15.65
N THR A 189 -10.37 5.03 14.99
CA THR A 189 -10.11 3.72 15.58
C THR A 189 -8.79 3.15 15.07
N THR A 190 -8.04 2.48 15.93
CA THR A 190 -6.87 1.71 15.50
C THR A 190 -7.31 0.44 14.78
N ASN A 191 -6.93 0.27 13.52
CA ASN A 191 -7.28 -0.89 12.68
C ASN A 191 -6.21 -1.12 11.61
N PHE A 192 -6.23 -2.32 11.04
CA PHE A 192 -5.66 -2.60 9.74
C PHE A 192 -6.62 -2.15 8.66
N TYR A 193 -6.12 -1.47 7.63
CA TYR A 193 -6.89 -1.03 6.47
C TYR A 193 -6.31 -1.59 5.18
N GLN A 194 -7.20 -1.91 4.24
CA GLN A 194 -6.83 -2.24 2.86
C GLN A 194 -7.90 -1.68 1.92
N SER A 195 -7.49 -1.28 0.72
CA SER A 195 -8.40 -0.76 -0.29
C SER A 195 -8.52 -1.75 -1.45
N HIS A 196 -9.76 -2.08 -1.83
CA HIS A 196 -10.05 -2.92 -2.99
C HIS A 196 -10.57 -2.02 -4.09
N HIS A 197 -9.89 -2.02 -5.23
CA HIS A 197 -10.25 -1.19 -6.36
C HIS A 197 -10.65 -2.05 -7.55
N LYS A 198 -11.46 -1.47 -8.42
CA LYS A 198 -11.90 -2.11 -9.65
C LYS A 198 -12.05 -1.05 -10.72
N THR A 199 -11.65 -1.36 -11.94
CA THR A 199 -11.94 -0.53 -13.10
C THR A 199 -12.48 -1.39 -14.22
N THR A 200 -13.57 -0.94 -14.84
CA THR A 200 -14.06 -1.47 -16.10
C THR A 200 -14.03 -0.37 -17.16
N VAL A 201 -13.24 -0.57 -18.20
CA VAL A 201 -13.17 0.32 -19.35
C VAL A 201 -13.96 -0.28 -20.51
N GLY A 202 -14.79 0.54 -21.16
CA GLY A 202 -15.50 0.18 -22.37
C GLY A 202 -14.96 0.95 -23.58
N TRP A 203 -14.51 0.24 -24.60
CA TRP A 203 -14.18 0.81 -25.91
C TRP A 203 -15.24 0.45 -26.93
N ASN A 204 -15.40 1.32 -27.92
CA ASN A 204 -16.16 0.98 -29.10
C ASN A 204 -15.57 -0.28 -29.75
N LYS A 205 -16.43 -1.21 -30.19
CA LYS A 205 -16.11 -2.44 -30.93
C LYS A 205 -15.23 -3.49 -30.26
N VAL A 206 -14.48 -3.13 -29.24
CA VAL A 206 -13.62 -4.08 -28.52
C VAL A 206 -14.33 -4.65 -27.28
N GLY A 207 -15.40 -3.98 -26.85
CA GLY A 207 -16.17 -4.37 -25.67
C GLY A 207 -15.54 -3.82 -24.39
N THR A 208 -15.67 -4.59 -23.31
CA THR A 208 -15.23 -4.17 -21.98
C THR A 208 -14.01 -4.94 -21.51
N ARG A 209 -13.15 -4.27 -20.76
CA ARG A 209 -12.09 -4.90 -19.97
C ARG A 209 -12.24 -4.46 -18.53
N THR A 210 -12.06 -5.40 -17.63
CA THR A 210 -12.12 -5.18 -16.20
C THR A 210 -10.80 -5.60 -15.58
N ASN A 211 -10.28 -4.76 -14.70
CA ASN A 211 -9.19 -5.09 -13.80
C ASN A 211 -9.65 -4.81 -12.36
N GLU A 212 -9.06 -5.53 -11.41
CA GLU A 212 -9.29 -5.36 -9.99
C GLU A 212 -7.98 -5.57 -9.24
N GLY A 213 -7.83 -4.88 -8.12
CA GLY A 213 -6.66 -5.00 -7.28
C GLY A 213 -6.94 -4.64 -5.85
N VAL A 214 -5.94 -4.92 -5.01
CA VAL A 214 -6.00 -4.74 -3.56
C VAL A 214 -4.68 -4.10 -3.14
N THR A 215 -4.73 -3.09 -2.27
CA THR A 215 -3.52 -2.55 -1.65
C THR A 215 -3.01 -3.45 -0.54
N GLU A 216 -1.76 -3.27 -0.12
CA GLU A 216 -1.28 -3.92 1.08
C GLU A 216 -2.07 -3.43 2.30
N GLU A 217 -1.95 -4.18 3.39
CA GLU A 217 -2.61 -3.84 4.65
C GLU A 217 -1.75 -2.86 5.44
N VAL A 218 -2.36 -1.78 5.92
CA VAL A 218 -1.67 -0.77 6.75
C VAL A 218 -2.32 -0.71 8.12
N LEU A 219 -1.53 -0.97 9.16
CA LEU A 219 -1.93 -0.73 10.55
C LEU A 219 -1.80 0.76 10.84
N VAL A 220 -2.90 1.41 11.21
CA VAL A 220 -2.90 2.81 11.64
C VAL A 220 -3.56 2.97 13.01
N ASN A 221 -3.12 3.97 13.78
CA ASN A 221 -3.76 4.32 15.05
C ASN A 221 -5.03 5.18 14.87
N LYS A 222 -5.63 5.67 15.96
CA LYS A 222 -6.85 6.51 15.92
C LYS A 222 -6.65 7.85 15.22
N LYS A 223 -5.40 8.31 15.07
CA LYS A 223 -5.04 9.51 14.32
C LYS A 223 -4.70 9.21 12.85
N THR A 224 -4.80 7.95 12.42
CA THR A 224 -4.43 7.54 11.05
C THR A 224 -2.93 7.64 10.78
N VAL A 225 -2.11 7.60 11.83
CA VAL A 225 -0.66 7.47 11.69
C VAL A 225 -0.33 5.99 11.50
N PRO A 226 0.34 5.59 10.41
CA PRO A 226 0.83 4.23 10.20
C PRO A 226 1.78 3.78 11.31
N TYR A 227 1.80 2.48 11.60
CA TYR A 227 2.71 1.93 12.60
C TYR A 227 4.18 2.20 12.19
N PRO A 228 5.01 2.75 13.09
CA PRO A 228 6.42 3.02 12.80
C PRO A 228 7.20 1.71 12.62
N GLU A 229 7.99 1.63 11.56
CA GLU A 229 8.84 0.49 11.26
C GLU A 229 10.31 0.84 11.47
N ILE A 230 11.06 -0.09 12.06
CA ILE A 230 12.50 0.05 12.25
C ILE A 230 13.18 -1.31 12.16
N THR A 231 14.29 -1.36 11.45
CA THR A 231 15.19 -2.51 11.38
C THR A 231 16.53 -2.12 11.98
N ASN A 232 17.01 -2.94 12.91
CA ASN A 232 18.36 -2.90 13.40
C ASN A 232 19.27 -3.62 12.41
N LEU A 233 20.23 -2.91 11.81
CA LEU A 233 21.10 -3.44 10.76
C LEU A 233 22.26 -4.28 11.30
N ASP A 234 22.58 -4.16 12.59
CA ASP A 234 23.65 -4.93 13.24
C ASP A 234 23.29 -6.42 13.33
N ASN A 235 22.04 -6.72 13.69
CA ASN A 235 21.55 -8.10 13.82
C ASN A 235 20.42 -8.44 12.82
N ASN A 236 20.09 -7.52 11.92
CA ASN A 236 19.04 -7.63 10.90
C ASN A 236 17.64 -7.98 11.45
N THR A 237 17.34 -7.58 12.70
CA THR A 237 16.02 -7.75 13.32
C THR A 237 15.16 -6.50 13.17
N SER A 238 13.86 -6.67 12.97
CA SER A 238 12.88 -5.58 12.93
C SER A 238 12.06 -5.55 14.21
N MET A 239 11.67 -4.34 14.62
CA MET A 239 10.75 -4.17 15.74
C MET A 239 9.43 -4.87 15.44
N TRP A 240 8.90 -5.61 16.41
CA TRP A 240 7.61 -6.29 16.28
C TRP A 240 6.48 -5.32 15.92
N ILE A 241 5.67 -5.71 14.93
CA ILE A 241 4.44 -5.01 14.55
C ILE A 241 3.24 -5.76 15.13
N PRO A 242 2.31 -5.08 15.81
CA PRO A 242 1.08 -5.71 16.30
C PRO A 242 0.31 -6.41 15.19
N THR A 243 -0.14 -7.64 15.44
CA THR A 243 -1.06 -8.39 14.56
C THR A 243 -2.53 -8.20 14.92
N LYS A 244 -2.78 -7.52 16.05
CA LYS A 244 -4.10 -7.11 16.54
C LYS A 244 -4.12 -5.60 16.78
N ALA A 245 -5.19 -4.94 16.38
CA ALA A 245 -5.41 -3.51 16.58
C ALA A 245 -6.34 -3.20 17.77
N ASN A 246 -6.83 -4.24 18.46
CA ASN A 246 -7.71 -4.15 19.63
C ASN A 246 -7.13 -4.84 20.88
N ILE A 247 -5.81 -4.78 21.04
CA ILE A 247 -5.13 -5.28 22.25
C ILE A 247 -5.73 -4.61 23.51
N PRO A 248 -6.21 -5.38 24.49
CA PRO A 248 -6.84 -4.84 25.69
C PRO A 248 -5.82 -4.13 26.59
N VAL A 249 -6.28 -3.09 27.27
CA VAL A 249 -5.53 -2.43 28.33
C VAL A 249 -5.54 -3.32 29.58
N VAL A 250 -4.35 -3.61 30.11
CA VAL A 250 -4.20 -4.33 31.37
C VAL A 250 -4.39 -3.32 32.53
N PRO A 251 -5.18 -3.64 33.57
CA PRO A 251 -5.32 -2.78 34.75
C PRO A 251 -3.96 -2.51 35.41
N LEU A 252 -3.74 -1.30 35.92
CA LEU A 252 -2.42 -0.88 36.44
C LEU A 252 -1.83 -1.85 37.47
N LYS A 253 -2.67 -2.40 38.36
CA LYS A 253 -2.29 -3.38 39.39
C LYS A 253 -1.78 -4.72 38.82
N ASP A 254 -2.21 -5.08 37.62
CA ASP A 254 -1.91 -6.35 36.95
C ASP A 254 -0.80 -6.17 35.88
N ARG A 255 -0.37 -4.93 35.61
CA ARG A 255 0.74 -4.65 34.69
C ARG A 255 2.05 -5.14 35.29
N THR A 256 2.90 -5.74 34.47
CA THR A 256 4.28 -6.03 34.85
C THR A 256 4.97 -4.73 35.26
N LYS A 257 5.50 -4.66 36.49
CA LYS A 257 6.23 -3.47 36.97
C LYS A 257 7.51 -3.31 36.16
N ARG A 258 7.81 -2.09 35.69
CA ARG A 258 9.05 -1.81 34.97
C ARG A 258 10.26 -2.07 35.88
N LYS A 259 11.18 -2.93 35.45
CA LYS A 259 12.39 -3.23 36.21
C LYS A 259 13.35 -2.03 36.20
N SER A 260 13.93 -1.69 37.35
CA SER A 260 14.99 -0.67 37.42
C SER A 260 16.26 -1.15 36.69
N GLY A 261 16.98 -0.23 36.05
CA GLY A 261 18.21 -0.58 35.31
C GLY A 261 18.00 -1.44 34.07
N LEU A 262 16.77 -1.52 33.54
CA LEU A 262 16.45 -2.38 32.39
C LEU A 262 17.31 -2.06 31.15
N ALA A 263 17.59 -0.78 30.90
CA ALA A 263 18.42 -0.37 29.77
C ALA A 263 19.86 -0.92 29.86
N LYS A 264 20.48 -0.85 31.06
CA LYS A 264 21.80 -1.45 31.30
C LYS A 264 21.77 -2.96 31.15
N THR A 265 20.72 -3.60 31.67
CA THR A 265 20.54 -5.05 31.58
C THR A 265 20.41 -5.49 30.12
N TYR A 266 19.59 -4.80 29.33
CA TYR A 266 19.40 -5.06 27.91
C TYR A 266 20.67 -4.82 27.10
N LYS A 267 21.39 -3.72 27.32
CA LYS A 267 22.68 -3.45 26.68
C LYS A 267 23.66 -4.62 26.88
N ASN A 268 23.82 -5.08 28.13
CA ASN A 268 24.74 -6.17 28.43
C ASN A 268 24.31 -7.48 27.78
N TRP A 269 23.00 -7.76 27.77
CA TRP A 269 22.44 -8.93 27.07
C TRP A 269 22.68 -8.83 25.55
N TYR A 270 22.40 -7.68 24.95
CA TYR A 270 22.58 -7.45 23.52
C TYR A 270 24.04 -7.68 23.10
N ILE A 271 24.99 -7.07 23.81
CA ILE A 271 26.43 -7.20 23.51
C ILE A 271 26.88 -8.67 23.62
N LYS A 272 26.34 -9.41 24.59
CA LYS A 272 26.64 -10.82 24.76
C LYS A 272 26.06 -11.68 23.62
N GLU A 273 24.85 -11.38 23.18
CA GLU A 273 24.10 -12.18 22.21
C GLU A 273 24.55 -11.91 20.76
N TYR A 274 24.75 -10.64 20.41
CA TYR A 274 24.98 -10.20 19.03
C TYR A 274 26.36 -9.58 18.79
N GLY A 275 27.14 -9.34 19.86
CA GLY A 275 28.38 -8.57 19.79
C GLY A 275 28.17 -7.09 20.09
N ASP A 276 29.27 -6.35 20.26
CA ASP A 276 29.22 -4.91 20.52
C ASP A 276 29.02 -4.12 19.22
N PRO A 277 27.86 -3.48 19.01
CA PRO A 277 27.54 -2.81 17.76
C PRO A 277 28.24 -1.45 17.61
N LYS A 278 29.04 -1.04 18.61
CA LYS A 278 29.76 0.25 18.65
C LYS A 278 28.85 1.48 18.57
N TRP A 279 27.57 1.33 18.95
CA TRP A 279 26.65 2.46 19.08
C TRP A 279 27.01 3.35 20.26
N ASP A 280 26.69 4.64 20.14
CA ASP A 280 26.56 5.51 21.30
C ASP A 280 25.24 5.19 22.02
N TRP A 281 25.34 4.30 23.01
CA TRP A 281 24.21 3.87 23.85
C TRP A 281 23.51 5.02 24.61
N THR A 282 24.10 6.22 24.70
CA THR A 282 23.42 7.39 25.30
C THR A 282 22.31 7.95 24.39
N GLN A 283 22.40 7.69 23.09
CA GLN A 283 21.37 8.05 22.09
C GLN A 283 20.40 6.91 21.79
N ILE A 284 20.54 5.77 22.49
CA ILE A 284 19.67 4.61 22.32
C ILE A 284 18.77 4.46 23.54
N HIS A 285 17.47 4.41 23.28
CA HIS A 285 16.47 4.03 24.27
C HIS A 285 16.12 2.55 24.13
N VAL A 286 15.88 1.88 25.26
CA VAL A 286 15.33 0.52 25.28
C VAL A 286 13.82 0.61 25.46
N HIS A 287 13.11 0.21 24.42
CA HIS A 287 11.66 0.25 24.32
C HIS A 287 11.05 -1.14 24.50
N HIS A 288 9.88 -1.19 25.11
CA HIS A 288 9.07 -2.41 25.16
C HIS A 288 8.26 -2.53 23.87
N GLU A 289 8.58 -3.47 22.99
CA GLU A 289 7.90 -3.62 21.68
C GLU A 289 6.38 -3.71 21.84
N LYS A 290 5.94 -4.58 22.74
CA LYS A 290 4.60 -4.52 23.32
C LYS A 290 4.68 -3.74 24.63
N PRO A 291 4.00 -2.59 24.76
CA PRO A 291 4.03 -1.82 26.00
C PRO A 291 3.43 -2.58 27.18
N LEU A 292 3.93 -2.28 28.38
CA LEU A 292 3.45 -2.88 29.64
C LEU A 292 1.94 -2.65 29.87
N GLU A 293 1.42 -1.51 29.41
CA GLU A 293 -0.01 -1.18 29.42
C GLU A 293 -0.87 -2.18 28.66
N TYR A 294 -0.33 -2.81 27.62
CA TYR A 294 -1.03 -3.77 26.78
C TYR A 294 -0.62 -5.22 27.11
N GLY A 295 0.06 -5.43 28.24
CA GLY A 295 0.50 -6.76 28.69
C GLY A 295 1.85 -7.19 28.11
N GLY A 296 2.73 -6.24 27.80
CA GLY A 296 4.15 -6.52 27.62
C GLY A 296 4.85 -6.88 28.93
N THR A 297 6.06 -7.44 28.82
CA THR A 297 6.89 -7.86 29.96
C THR A 297 8.30 -7.26 29.88
N ASN A 298 9.12 -7.43 30.93
CA ASN A 298 10.53 -7.04 30.91
C ASN A 298 11.46 -8.09 30.27
N SER A 299 10.92 -9.10 29.58
CA SER A 299 11.71 -10.12 28.89
C SER A 299 12.54 -9.49 27.76
N MET A 300 13.77 -9.96 27.53
CA MET A 300 14.64 -9.40 26.47
C MET A 300 14.02 -9.50 25.09
N SER A 301 13.22 -10.53 24.83
CA SER A 301 12.45 -10.73 23.60
C SER A 301 11.31 -9.73 23.39
N ASN A 302 10.93 -8.95 24.41
CA ASN A 302 9.96 -7.86 24.30
C ASN A 302 10.66 -6.49 24.33
N LEU A 303 11.98 -6.44 24.22
CA LEU A 303 12.76 -5.22 24.27
C LEU A 303 13.49 -5.00 22.96
N PHE A 304 13.48 -3.75 22.50
CA PHE A 304 14.15 -3.34 21.28
C PHE A 304 14.91 -2.03 21.48
N ALA A 305 16.13 -1.96 20.92
CA ALA A 305 16.93 -0.74 20.88
C ALA A 305 16.35 0.22 19.83
N LEU A 306 16.07 1.45 20.24
CA LEU A 306 15.58 2.50 19.36
C LEU A 306 16.47 3.74 19.47
N PRO A 307 16.79 4.42 18.36
CA PRO A 307 17.27 5.79 18.40
C PRO A 307 16.31 6.65 19.23
N LYS A 308 16.86 7.43 20.16
CA LYS A 308 16.12 8.24 21.12
C LYS A 308 15.07 9.13 20.45
N ASP A 309 15.44 9.78 19.37
CA ASP A 309 14.56 10.65 18.61
C ASP A 309 13.37 9.90 17.99
N PHE A 310 13.63 8.75 17.36
CA PHE A 310 12.58 7.91 16.78
C PHE A 310 11.62 7.39 17.85
N HIS A 311 12.15 6.96 19.00
CA HIS A 311 11.34 6.51 20.13
C HIS A 311 10.42 7.61 20.66
N ILE A 312 10.92 8.84 20.81
CA ILE A 312 10.17 9.96 21.39
C ILE A 312 9.18 10.57 20.40
N LYS A 313 9.58 10.72 19.12
CA LYS A 313 8.80 11.43 18.10
C LYS A 313 7.80 10.53 17.38
N GLU A 314 8.12 9.25 17.19
CA GLU A 314 7.29 8.34 16.38
C GLU A 314 6.62 7.25 17.22
N VAL A 315 7.40 6.42 17.92
CA VAL A 315 6.87 5.21 18.59
C VAL A 315 5.98 5.56 19.79
N THR A 316 6.44 6.45 20.66
CA THR A 316 5.65 6.86 21.85
C THR A 316 4.34 7.55 21.46
N PRO A 317 4.33 8.53 20.53
CA PRO A 317 3.08 9.17 20.10
C PRO A 317 2.13 8.21 19.38
N TRP A 318 2.66 7.23 18.64
CA TRP A 318 1.81 6.22 18.00
C TRP A 318 1.01 5.43 19.03
N TRP A 319 1.67 4.87 20.04
CA TRP A 319 1.01 4.11 21.12
C TRP A 319 0.10 4.99 21.99
N ARG A 320 0.44 6.27 22.20
CA ARG A 320 -0.43 7.21 22.92
C ARG A 320 -1.77 7.44 22.21
N ALA A 321 -1.80 7.27 20.88
CA ALA A 321 -3.01 7.42 20.06
C ALA A 321 -3.64 6.08 19.66
N TYR A 322 -3.18 4.95 20.24
CA TYR A 322 -3.72 3.61 20.01
C TYR A 322 -5.14 3.44 20.56
#